data_AF-A0A838WH00-F1
#
_entry.id   AF-A0A838WH00-F1
#
_cell.length_a   1.000
_cell.length_b   1.000
_cell.length_c   1.000
_cell.angle_alpha   90.00
_cell.angle_beta   90.00
_cell.angle_gamma   90.00
#
_symmetry.space_group_name_H-M   'P 1'
#
loop_
_entity.id
_entity.type
_entity.pdbx_description
1 polymer ?
#
loop_
_entity_poly.entity_id
_entity_poly.type
_entity_poly.pdbx_seq_one_letter_code
_entity_poly.pdbx_strand_id
1 'polypeptide(L)'
;MIRKNRKRAGRLLVASAIGAGALGAYALLVEPRWLEVTRTTIHLRGLPQGLEGLRIALLTDLHAGEGTSLGLIRRACRLTMREKPDLVALTGDFAADDAESFADVLEAIGCLRAPLGVYAVPG
;
A
#
# COMPACT_ATOMS: atom_id res chain seq x y z
N MET A 1 -30.13 12.66 -44.39
CA MET A 1 -29.54 13.08 -43.10
C MET A 1 -29.23 11.94 -42.09
N ILE A 2 -29.78 10.73 -42.24
CA ILE A 2 -29.72 9.65 -41.21
C ILE A 2 -28.32 8.99 -41.07
N ARG A 3 -27.52 8.91 -42.14
CA ARG A 3 -26.21 8.22 -42.17
C ARG A 3 -25.11 8.90 -41.33
N LYS A 4 -25.22 10.22 -41.09
CA LYS A 4 -24.23 11.02 -40.35
C LYS A 4 -24.29 10.76 -38.84
N ASN A 5 -25.47 10.43 -38.31
CA ASN A 5 -25.67 10.14 -36.88
C ASN A 5 -25.09 8.78 -36.48
N ARG A 6 -25.22 7.75 -37.33
CA ARG A 6 -24.64 6.42 -37.07
C ARG A 6 -23.10 6.44 -37.00
N LYS A 7 -22.44 7.24 -37.83
CA LYS A 7 -20.96 7.41 -37.80
C LYS A 7 -20.50 8.15 -36.54
N ARG A 8 -21.27 9.12 -36.04
CA ARG A 8 -21.00 9.83 -34.77
C ARG A 8 -21.23 8.91 -33.57
N ALA A 9 -22.34 8.18 -33.55
CA ALA A 9 -22.64 7.19 -32.52
C ALA A 9 -21.55 6.10 -32.44
N GLY A 10 -21.09 5.58 -33.59
CA GLY A 10 -19.99 4.61 -33.62
C GLY A 10 -18.66 5.17 -33.09
N ARG A 11 -18.33 6.42 -33.41
CA ARG A 11 -17.15 7.10 -32.85
C ARG A 11 -17.24 7.31 -31.34
N LEU A 12 -18.42 7.67 -30.83
CA LEU A 12 -18.66 7.81 -29.40
C LEU A 12 -18.53 6.46 -28.68
N LEU A 13 -19.08 5.38 -29.25
CA LEU A 13 -18.94 4.04 -28.69
C LEU A 13 -17.48 3.58 -28.62
N VAL A 14 -16.70 3.80 -29.68
CA VAL A 14 -15.26 3.47 -29.70
C VAL A 14 -14.51 4.31 -28.67
N ALA A 15 -14.80 5.61 -28.57
CA ALA A 15 -14.17 6.48 -27.57
C ALA A 15 -14.49 6.03 -26.13
N SER A 16 -15.75 5.66 -25.85
CA SER A 16 -16.16 5.11 -24.55
C SER A 16 -15.47 3.78 -24.24
N ALA A 17 -15.34 2.88 -25.22
CA ALA A 17 -14.64 1.61 -25.03
C ALA A 17 -13.15 1.81 -24.72
N ILE A 18 -12.48 2.74 -25.41
CA ILE A 18 -11.09 3.11 -25.13
C ILE A 18 -10.97 3.71 -23.72
N GLY A 19 -11.87 4.63 -23.35
CA GLY A 19 -11.88 5.24 -22.03
C GLY A 19 -12.05 4.22 -20.91
N ALA A 20 -13.01 3.30 -21.05
CA ALA A 20 -13.23 2.22 -20.10
C ALA A 20 -12.03 1.27 -20.03
N GLY A 21 -11.43 0.92 -21.17
CA GLY A 21 -10.23 0.09 -21.24
C GLY A 21 -9.03 0.74 -20.54
N ALA A 22 -8.82 2.04 -20.73
CA ALA A 22 -7.75 2.79 -20.06
C ALA A 22 -7.95 2.86 -18.55
N LEU A 23 -9.18 3.11 -18.08
CA LEU A 23 -9.52 3.09 -16.66
C LEU A 23 -9.31 1.71 -16.03
N GLY A 24 -9.75 0.65 -16.72
CA GLY A 24 -9.53 -0.73 -16.27
C GLY A 24 -8.04 -1.08 -16.20
N ALA A 25 -7.25 -0.69 -17.20
CA ALA A 25 -5.81 -0.90 -17.20
C ALA A 25 -5.12 -0.14 -16.04
N TYR A 26 -5.52 1.12 -15.78
CA TYR A 26 -4.99 1.88 -14.65
C TYR A 26 -5.30 1.20 -13.31
N ALA A 27 -6.57 0.83 -13.10
CA ALA A 27 -7.02 0.21 -11.86
C ALA A 27 -6.34 -1.13 -11.58
N LEU A 28 -6.03 -1.93 -12.61
CA LEU A 28 -5.42 -3.26 -12.41
C LEU A 28 -3.89 -3.24 -12.40
N LEU A 29 -3.25 -2.29 -13.09
CA LEU A 29 -1.80 -2.33 -13.34
C LEU A 29 -1.02 -1.24 -12.60
N VAL A 30 -1.67 -0.13 -12.24
CA VAL A 30 -1.01 1.04 -11.65
C VAL A 30 -1.37 1.18 -10.18
N GLU A 31 -2.66 1.27 -9.87
CA GLU A 31 -3.16 1.58 -8.53
C GLU A 31 -2.65 0.60 -7.44
N PRO A 32 -2.64 -0.74 -7.65
CA PRO A 32 -2.15 -1.68 -6.63
C PRO A 32 -0.64 -1.57 -6.34
N ARG A 33 0.12 -0.91 -7.22
CA ARG A 33 1.58 -0.75 -7.10
C ARG A 33 1.97 0.68 -6.71
N TRP A 34 0.99 1.56 -6.54
CA TRP A 34 1.21 2.94 -6.17
C TRP A 34 1.42 3.05 -4.66
N LEU A 35 2.68 2.92 -4.25
CA LEU A 35 3.07 3.10 -2.86
C LEU A 35 3.21 4.58 -2.52
N GLU A 36 2.41 5.05 -1.57
CA GLU A 36 2.44 6.42 -1.05
C GLU A 36 2.80 6.44 0.45
N VAL A 37 3.55 7.45 0.88
CA VAL A 37 3.87 7.67 2.30
C VAL A 37 2.99 8.79 2.85
N THR A 38 2.01 8.40 3.66
CA THR A 38 1.11 9.34 4.34
C THR A 38 1.67 9.70 5.71
N ARG A 39 1.59 10.99 6.09
CA ARG A 39 2.01 11.49 7.40
C ARG A 39 0.82 12.18 8.07
N THR A 40 0.42 11.65 9.21
CA THR A 40 -0.71 12.18 9.99
C THR A 40 -0.25 12.53 11.39
N THR A 41 -0.41 13.79 11.77
CA THR A 41 -0.16 14.24 13.14
C THR A 41 -1.43 14.01 13.97
N ILE A 42 -1.30 13.25 15.06
CA ILE A 42 -2.40 12.97 15.99
C ILE A 42 -2.19 13.80 17.25
N HIS A 43 -3.17 14.64 17.61
CA HIS A 43 -3.14 15.42 18.85
C HIS A 43 -3.93 14.71 19.94
N LEU A 44 -3.27 14.35 21.05
CA LEU A 44 -3.88 13.65 22.18
C LEU A 44 -3.90 14.57 23.40
N ARG A 45 -5.09 14.78 23.97
CA ARG A 45 -5.24 15.54 25.22
C ARG A 45 -4.62 14.75 26.37
N GLY A 46 -3.68 15.36 27.07
CA GLY A 46 -2.97 14.72 28.18
C GLY A 46 -1.86 13.75 27.74
N LEU A 47 -1.35 13.89 26.50
CA LEU A 47 -0.15 13.17 26.09
C LEU A 47 1.01 13.52 27.05
N PRO A 48 1.68 12.52 27.67
CA PRO A 48 2.87 12.78 28.46
C PRO A 48 3.92 13.51 27.63
N GLN A 49 4.57 14.53 28.22
CA GLN A 49 5.56 15.35 27.52
C GLN A 49 6.70 14.51 26.90
N GLY A 50 7.07 13.39 27.51
CA GLY A 50 8.08 12.48 26.97
C GLY A 50 7.69 11.74 25.68
N LEU A 51 6.42 11.80 25.27
CA LEU A 51 5.91 11.21 24.02
C LEU A 51 5.62 12.29 22.95
N GLU A 52 5.84 13.57 23.25
CA GLU A 52 5.67 14.64 22.28
C GLU A 52 6.64 14.45 21.11
N GLY A 53 6.10 14.46 19.89
CA GLY A 53 6.89 14.23 18.68
C GLY A 53 7.23 12.77 18.39
N LEU A 54 6.71 11.80 19.15
CA LEU A 54 6.87 10.37 18.87
C LEU A 54 6.39 10.03 17.46
N ARG A 55 7.24 9.35 16.68
CA ARG A 55 6.94 8.94 15.31
C ARG A 55 6.72 7.44 15.24
N ILE A 56 5.50 7.05 14.90
CA ILE A 56 5.12 5.65 14.71
C ILE A 56 4.94 5.38 13.22
N ALA A 57 5.69 4.43 12.68
CA ALA A 57 5.39 3.89 11.36
C ALA A 57 4.40 2.75 11.51
N LEU A 58 3.26 2.84 10.80
CA LEU A 58 2.25 1.81 10.75
C LEU A 58 2.30 1.11 9.38
N LEU A 59 2.45 -0.20 9.39
CA LEU A 59 2.34 -1.07 8.22
C LEU A 59 1.29 -2.15 8.54
N THR A 60 0.33 -2.36 7.65
CA THR A 60 -0.81 -3.25 7.87
C THR A 60 -1.14 -3.99 6.58
N ASP A 61 -1.79 -5.15 6.70
CA ASP A 61 -2.42 -5.87 5.59
C ASP A 61 -1.49 -6.05 4.39
N LEU A 62 -0.27 -6.57 4.66
CA LEU A 62 0.72 -6.77 3.61
C LEU A 62 0.24 -7.81 2.59
N HIS A 63 -0.53 -8.83 3.02
CA HIS A 63 -1.11 -9.87 2.19
C HIS A 63 -0.15 -10.39 1.11
N ALA A 64 1.06 -10.79 1.51
CA ALA A 64 2.02 -11.28 0.53
C ALA A 64 1.49 -12.53 -0.19
N GLY A 65 1.61 -12.53 -1.52
CA GLY A 65 1.10 -13.60 -2.38
C GLY A 65 -0.23 -13.25 -3.05
N GLU A 66 -1.08 -12.41 -2.46
CA GLU A 66 -2.41 -12.05 -2.97
C GLU A 66 -2.40 -10.76 -3.81
N GLY A 67 -1.48 -10.69 -4.78
CA GLY A 67 -1.28 -9.49 -5.61
C GLY A 67 -0.28 -8.49 -5.02
N THR A 68 0.09 -8.63 -3.75
CA THR A 68 1.24 -7.93 -3.15
C THR A 68 2.53 -8.72 -3.37
N SER A 69 3.42 -8.17 -4.19
CA SER A 69 4.75 -8.75 -4.40
C SER A 69 5.70 -8.47 -3.23
N LEU A 70 6.61 -9.40 -2.93
CA LEU A 70 7.70 -9.18 -1.97
C LEU A 70 8.57 -7.96 -2.31
N GLY A 71 8.70 -7.63 -3.61
CA GLY A 71 9.41 -6.43 -4.05
C GLY A 71 8.71 -5.13 -3.59
N LEU A 72 7.38 -5.12 -3.58
CA LEU A 72 6.58 -4.00 -3.06
C LEU A 72 6.75 -3.88 -1.54
N ILE A 73 6.69 -5.00 -0.80
CA ILE A 73 6.92 -5.03 0.65
C ILE A 73 8.32 -4.50 1.00
N ARG A 74 9.36 -5.02 0.33
CA ARG A 74 10.75 -4.52 0.53
C ARG A 74 10.86 -3.02 0.22
N ARG A 75 10.12 -2.51 -0.77
CA ARG A 75 10.08 -1.07 -1.07
C ARG A 75 9.37 -0.28 0.03
N ALA A 76 8.25 -0.78 0.54
CA ALA A 76 7.54 -0.21 1.68
C ALA A 76 8.45 -0.12 2.90
N CYS A 77 9.12 -1.20 3.28
CA CYS A 77 10.07 -1.19 4.40
C CYS A 77 11.20 -0.17 4.20
N ARG A 78 11.76 -0.04 2.98
CA ARG A 78 12.76 1.01 2.69
C ARG A 78 12.22 2.43 2.84
N LEU A 79 10.99 2.70 2.39
CA LEU A 79 10.37 4.01 2.57
C LEU A 79 10.11 4.29 4.06
N THR A 80 9.58 3.30 4.78
CA THR A 80 9.39 3.37 6.23
C THR A 80 10.69 3.73 6.95
N MET A 81 11.81 3.08 6.63
CA MET A 81 13.09 3.37 7.25
C MET A 81 13.62 4.79 6.93
N ARG A 82 13.27 5.35 5.76
CA ARG A 82 13.60 6.75 5.42
C ARG A 82 12.83 7.76 6.26
N GLU A 83 11.65 7.38 6.75
CA GLU A 83 10.89 8.22 7.66
C GLU A 83 11.55 8.33 9.03
N LYS A 84 12.52 7.48 9.39
CA LYS A 84 13.15 7.49 10.72
C LYS A 84 12.11 7.44 11.86
N PRO A 85 11.26 6.41 11.90
CA PRO A 85 10.32 6.23 13.00
C PRO A 85 11.04 5.87 14.29
N ASP A 86 10.43 6.23 15.42
CA ASP A 86 10.87 5.81 16.75
C ASP A 86 10.37 4.40 17.07
N LEU A 87 9.21 4.03 16.52
CA LEU A 87 8.58 2.70 16.65
C LEU A 87 7.98 2.26 15.32
N VAL A 88 8.12 0.97 14.99
CA VAL A 88 7.40 0.36 13.85
C VAL A 88 6.34 -0.60 14.39
N ALA A 89 5.10 -0.40 13.94
CA ALA A 89 3.97 -1.26 14.24
C ALA A 89 3.52 -1.99 12.96
N LEU A 90 3.50 -3.31 13.01
CA LEU A 90 2.98 -4.22 11.99
C LEU A 90 1.68 -4.83 12.52
N THR A 91 0.53 -4.49 11.93
CA THR A 91 -0.79 -4.73 12.55
C THR A 91 -1.74 -5.60 11.74
N GLY A 92 -1.38 -6.86 11.49
CA GLY A 92 -2.27 -7.85 10.87
C GLY A 92 -1.92 -8.23 9.43
N ASP A 93 -2.46 -9.38 9.02
CA ASP A 93 -2.51 -9.96 7.69
C ASP A 93 -1.21 -9.85 6.89
N PHE A 94 -0.17 -10.50 7.40
CA PHE A 94 1.16 -10.46 6.80
C PHE A 94 1.28 -11.27 5.51
N ALA A 95 0.64 -12.45 5.46
CA ALA A 95 0.81 -13.44 4.40
C ALA A 95 -0.52 -14.10 4.04
N ALA A 96 -0.56 -14.73 2.87
CA ALA A 96 -1.60 -15.70 2.52
C ALA A 96 -1.57 -16.94 3.45
N ASP A 97 -2.58 -17.80 3.33
CA ASP A 97 -2.85 -18.98 4.19
C ASP A 97 -1.78 -20.12 4.13
N ASP A 98 -0.54 -19.85 3.70
CA ASP A 98 0.53 -20.85 3.61
C ASP A 98 1.85 -20.42 4.30
N ALA A 99 2.58 -21.41 4.81
CA ALA A 99 3.77 -21.21 5.64
C ALA A 99 4.99 -20.67 4.85
N GLU A 100 5.06 -20.94 3.54
CA GLU A 100 6.15 -20.47 2.68
C GLU A 100 6.03 -18.96 2.46
N SER A 101 4.81 -18.50 2.14
CA SER A 101 4.46 -17.08 2.05
C SER A 101 4.80 -16.31 3.35
N PHE A 102 4.56 -16.92 4.51
CA PHE A 102 4.90 -16.30 5.79
C PHE A 102 6.41 -16.12 5.99
N ALA A 103 7.22 -17.14 5.66
CA ALA A 103 8.68 -17.05 5.78
C ALA A 103 9.27 -15.95 4.87
N ASP A 104 8.78 -15.88 3.63
CA ASP A 104 9.18 -14.86 2.66
C ASP A 104 8.86 -13.43 3.14
N VAL A 105 7.70 -13.25 3.80
CA VAL A 105 7.34 -11.96 4.40
C VAL A 105 8.26 -11.60 5.53
N LEU A 106 8.54 -12.53 6.45
CA LEU A 106 9.47 -12.31 7.55
C LEU A 106 10.85 -11.88 7.04
N GLU A 107 11.34 -12.50 5.95
CA GLU A 107 12.57 -12.07 5.30
C GLU A 107 12.44 -10.64 4.73
N ALA A 108 11.35 -10.34 4.01
CA ALA A 108 11.13 -9.05 3.39
C ALA A 108 11.04 -7.88 4.40
N ILE A 109 10.45 -8.12 5.57
CA ILE A 109 10.32 -7.12 6.65
C ILE A 109 11.54 -7.06 7.57
N GLY A 110 12.50 -7.98 7.44
CA GLY A 110 13.66 -8.09 8.33
C GLY A 110 14.58 -6.85 8.35
N CYS A 111 14.45 -5.94 7.39
CA CYS A 111 15.17 -4.67 7.40
C CYS A 111 14.57 -3.59 8.32
N LEU A 112 13.36 -3.81 8.86
CA LEU A 112 12.71 -2.87 9.77
C LEU A 112 13.47 -2.83 11.10
N ARG A 113 13.78 -1.61 11.55
CA ARG A 113 14.47 -1.32 12.80
C ARG A 113 13.96 0.03 13.32
N ALA A 114 13.80 0.17 14.63
CA ALA A 114 13.52 1.46 15.23
C ALA A 114 14.07 1.49 16.67
N PRO A 115 14.38 2.67 17.23
CA PRO A 115 14.93 2.81 18.58
C PRO A 115 14.08 2.16 19.68
N LEU A 116 12.75 2.27 19.58
CA LEU A 116 11.81 1.67 20.53
C LEU A 116 11.35 0.27 20.12
N GLY A 117 11.86 -0.25 19.00
CA GLY A 117 11.59 -1.60 18.53
C GLY A 117 10.58 -1.71 17.39
N VAL A 118 10.40 -2.95 16.93
CA VAL A 118 9.45 -3.35 15.90
C VAL A 118 8.47 -4.31 16.56
N TYR A 119 7.19 -3.99 16.52
CA TYR A 119 6.11 -4.78 17.12
C TYR A 119 5.20 -5.31 16.03
N ALA A 120 4.82 -6.58 16.15
CA ALA A 120 4.05 -7.28 15.14
C ALA A 120 2.90 -8.06 15.78
N VAL A 121 1.70 -7.92 15.18
CA VAL A 121 0.52 -8.75 15.43
C VAL A 121 0.23 -9.47 14.10
N PRO A 122 0.38 -10.81 14.01
CA PRO A 122 0.36 -11.53 12.73
C PRO A 122 -0.94 -11.44 11.92
N GLY A 123 -2.09 -11.28 12.58
CA GLY A 123 -3.40 -11.54 11.97
C GLY A 123 -3.88 -12.95 12.27
#